data_AF-A0A293L604-F1
#
_entry.id   AF-A0A293L604-F1
#
_cell.length_a   1.000
_cell.length_b   1.000
_cell.length_c   1.000
_cell.angle_alpha   90.00
_cell.angle_beta   90.00
_cell.angle_gamma   90.00
#
_symmetry.space_group_name_H-M   'P 1'
#
loop_
_entity.id
_entity.type
_entity.pdbx_description
1 polymer ?
#
loop_
_entity_poly.entity_id
_entity_poly.type
_entity_poly.pdbx_seq_one_letter_code
_entity_poly.pdbx_strand_id
1 'polypeptide(L)'
;MTSSLHYPNGTSPVVSKMAIYYGNSLKDTKPPPLPLSCFHNCTFLESLEVIRNRDTTTGLKLTLLTEAFELSRLSGPVQKNLIRTIKFGDTVQDIVAALGSPNKVFYKEEDKMKIHAQNSHKLLTSRSSDYFYNYFNLGMDVLFDANSHCVKKFVLHTNYPGHYNFNMYHRCQFTISLRMPRTPEQRGTMLVDVPDHNTQVVTAFTKWDVIQERLVKPTERPVVLNRTSSTNTTNPFGSTYCYGYQDIIFEVMRNKHIASVTLYQKASKPTAKPAGS
;
A
#
# COMPACT_ATOMS: atom_id res chain seq x y z
N MET A 1 -1.77 51.05 3.82
CA MET A 1 -2.11 51.29 5.24
C MET A 1 -1.93 49.98 6.00
N THR A 2 -0.84 49.85 6.75
CA THR A 2 -0.56 48.69 7.61
C THR A 2 -1.41 48.79 8.87
N SER A 3 -2.52 48.03 8.91
CA SER A 3 -3.35 47.92 10.11
C SER A 3 -2.58 47.13 11.17
N SER A 4 -2.14 47.80 12.23
CA SER A 4 -1.56 47.19 13.43
C SER A 4 -2.69 46.64 14.31
N LEU A 5 -2.70 45.32 14.53
CA LEU A 5 -3.58 44.63 15.47
C LEU A 5 -3.28 45.10 16.91
N HIS A 6 -4.19 45.86 17.51
CA HIS A 6 -4.13 46.30 18.90
C HIS A 6 -5.21 45.59 19.72
N TYR A 7 -4.84 44.98 20.84
CA TYR A 7 -5.77 44.47 21.85
C TYR A 7 -5.99 45.51 22.96
N PRO A 8 -7.14 45.47 23.69
CA PRO A 8 -7.53 46.52 24.65
C PRO A 8 -6.57 46.74 25.83
N ASN A 9 -5.64 45.81 26.06
CA ASN A 9 -4.76 45.75 27.23
C ASN A 9 -3.31 46.19 26.96
N GLY A 10 -3.00 46.71 25.77
CA GLY A 10 -1.66 47.22 25.44
C GLY A 10 -0.56 46.15 25.33
N THR A 11 -0.90 44.86 25.39
CA THR A 11 0.06 43.77 25.19
C THR A 11 0.36 43.58 23.71
N SER A 12 1.64 43.41 23.36
CA SER A 12 2.05 43.08 22.00
C SER A 12 1.44 41.73 21.56
N PRO A 13 0.96 41.60 20.32
CA PRO A 13 0.40 40.35 19.83
C PRO A 13 1.46 39.24 19.86
N VAL A 14 1.22 38.19 20.64
CA VAL A 14 2.05 36.98 20.65
C VAL A 14 1.43 35.99 19.67
N VAL A 15 2.19 35.58 18.66
CA VAL A 15 1.75 34.54 17.71
C VAL A 15 1.60 33.22 18.45
N SER A 16 0.37 32.76 18.64
CA SER A 16 0.07 31.48 19.31
C SER A 16 0.02 30.30 18.34
N LYS A 17 -0.30 30.55 17.06
CA LYS A 17 -0.40 29.53 16.01
C LYS A 17 -0.20 30.15 14.63
N MET A 18 0.62 29.53 13.81
CA MET A 18 0.76 29.83 12.38
C MET A 18 0.22 28.63 11.59
N ALA A 19 -0.65 28.88 10.62
CA ALA A 19 -1.16 27.87 9.70
C ALA A 19 -0.98 28.36 8.26
N ILE A 20 -0.31 27.55 7.43
CA ILE A 20 -0.20 27.77 6.00
C ILE A 20 -1.21 26.82 5.35
N TYR A 21 -2.11 27.36 4.54
CA TYR A 21 -3.15 26.59 3.87
C TYR A 21 -3.37 27.08 2.44
N TYR A 22 -3.83 26.19 1.59
CA TYR A 22 -4.29 26.50 0.25
C TYR A 22 -5.82 26.58 0.25
N GLY A 23 -6.41 27.65 -0.26
CA GLY A 23 -7.86 27.90 -0.25
C GLY A 23 -8.22 29.32 0.17
N ASN A 24 -9.48 29.72 -0.03
CA ASN A 24 -9.95 31.09 0.25
C ASN A 24 -10.35 31.32 1.71
N SER A 25 -10.37 30.27 2.53
CA SER A 25 -10.71 30.35 3.95
C SER A 25 -10.08 29.19 4.74
N LEU A 26 -10.00 29.33 6.06
CA LEU A 26 -9.56 28.24 6.94
C LEU A 26 -10.45 26.98 6.80
N LYS A 27 -11.74 27.16 6.51
CA LYS A 27 -12.69 26.05 6.29
C LYS A 27 -12.43 25.32 4.97
N ASP A 28 -11.94 26.03 3.96
CA ASP A 28 -11.60 25.51 2.63
C ASP A 28 -10.14 25.07 2.52
N THR A 29 -9.44 24.97 3.66
CA THR A 29 -8.03 24.54 3.71
C THR A 29 -7.89 23.19 3.04
N LYS A 30 -7.14 23.17 1.95
CA LYS A 30 -6.67 21.97 1.28
C LYS A 30 -5.14 21.95 1.34
N PRO A 31 -4.51 20.77 1.37
CA PRO A 31 -3.09 20.66 1.08
C PRO A 31 -2.82 21.26 -0.31
N PRO A 32 -1.77 22.08 -0.50
CA PRO A 32 -1.39 22.54 -1.82
C PRO A 32 -1.06 21.33 -2.72
N PRO A 33 -1.39 21.38 -4.02
CA PRO A 33 -0.98 20.35 -4.94
C PRO A 33 0.56 20.28 -5.02
N LEU A 34 1.09 19.11 -5.35
CA LEU A 34 2.52 18.96 -5.63
C LEU A 34 2.89 19.88 -6.80
N PRO A 35 3.89 20.77 -6.65
CA PRO A 35 4.34 21.61 -7.76
C PRO A 35 4.79 20.75 -8.95
N LEU A 36 4.53 21.23 -10.16
CA LEU A 36 4.98 20.57 -11.40
C LEU A 36 6.49 20.31 -11.43
N SER A 37 7.28 21.24 -10.88
CA SER A 37 8.73 21.09 -10.76
C SER A 37 9.17 19.91 -9.89
N CYS A 38 8.32 19.42 -8.99
CA CYS A 38 8.63 18.27 -8.15
C CYS A 38 8.50 16.94 -8.91
N PHE A 39 7.91 16.94 -10.11
CA PHE A 39 7.73 15.71 -10.87
C PHE A 39 9.06 15.20 -11.42
N HIS A 40 9.98 16.05 -11.88
CA HIS A 40 11.31 15.64 -12.39
C HIS A 40 11.24 14.42 -13.36
N ASN A 41 10.28 14.41 -14.28
CA ASN A 41 9.96 13.28 -15.17
C ASN A 41 9.59 11.95 -14.47
N CYS A 42 9.36 11.97 -13.17
CA CYS A 42 8.89 10.83 -12.40
C CYS A 42 7.36 10.76 -12.41
N THR A 43 6.85 9.55 -12.28
CA THR A 43 5.44 9.28 -12.06
C THR A 43 5.16 9.18 -10.56
N PHE A 44 4.11 9.86 -10.11
CA PHE A 44 3.64 9.86 -8.73
C PHE A 44 2.30 9.17 -8.63
N LEU A 45 2.00 8.60 -7.46
CA LEU A 45 0.72 8.00 -7.17
C LEU A 45 -0.21 9.04 -6.52
N GLU A 46 -1.32 9.37 -7.18
CA GLU A 46 -2.39 10.16 -6.56
C GLU A 46 -3.28 9.27 -5.67
N SER A 47 -3.69 8.13 -6.22
CA SER A 47 -4.53 7.15 -5.51
C SER A 47 -4.35 5.74 -6.06
N LEU A 48 -4.56 4.75 -5.19
CA LEU A 48 -4.55 3.34 -5.54
C LEU A 48 -5.81 2.66 -4.99
N GLU A 49 -6.57 2.03 -5.87
CA GLU A 49 -7.74 1.24 -5.50
C GLU A 49 -7.39 -0.25 -5.61
N VAL A 50 -7.56 -0.98 -4.51
CA VAL A 50 -7.36 -2.44 -4.50
C VAL A 50 -8.61 -3.11 -5.07
N ILE A 51 -8.46 -3.74 -6.23
CA ILE A 51 -9.55 -4.39 -6.93
C ILE A 51 -9.79 -5.75 -6.28
N ARG A 52 -10.98 -5.95 -5.74
CA ARG A 52 -11.39 -7.20 -5.08
C ARG A 52 -12.62 -7.79 -5.75
N ASN A 53 -12.62 -9.11 -5.93
CA ASN A 53 -13.80 -9.90 -6.22
C ASN A 53 -14.14 -10.71 -4.97
N ARG A 54 -15.22 -10.34 -4.29
CA ARG A 54 -15.60 -10.88 -2.97
C ARG A 54 -14.42 -10.74 -1.98
N ASP A 55 -13.89 -11.87 -1.54
CA ASP A 55 -12.83 -11.99 -0.54
C ASP A 55 -11.44 -12.21 -1.17
N THR A 56 -11.31 -11.96 -2.48
CA THR A 56 -10.07 -12.19 -3.24
C THR A 56 -9.65 -10.94 -4.00
N THR A 57 -8.40 -10.53 -3.84
CA THR A 57 -7.76 -9.46 -4.59
C THR A 57 -7.41 -9.96 -5.98
N THR A 58 -7.77 -9.19 -7.00
CA THR A 58 -7.46 -9.51 -8.39
C THR A 58 -6.36 -8.61 -8.95
N GLY A 59 -6.23 -7.38 -8.43
CA GLY A 59 -5.24 -6.42 -8.90
C GLY A 59 -5.36 -5.06 -8.24
N LEU A 60 -4.73 -4.08 -8.85
CA LEU A 60 -4.65 -2.71 -8.40
C LEU A 60 -5.00 -1.78 -9.56
N LYS A 61 -5.79 -0.75 -9.27
CA LYS A 61 -6.04 0.37 -10.17
C LYS A 61 -5.33 1.60 -9.62
N LEU A 62 -4.43 2.17 -10.39
CA LEU A 62 -3.58 3.29 -10.02
C LEU A 62 -4.01 4.52 -10.82
N THR A 63 -4.17 5.64 -10.11
CA THR A 63 -4.27 6.96 -10.71
C THR A 63 -2.91 7.63 -10.54
N LEU A 64 -2.22 7.80 -11.65
CA LEU A 64 -0.85 8.25 -11.72
C LEU A 64 -0.79 9.69 -12.23
N LEU A 65 0.10 10.48 -11.63
CA LEU A 65 0.41 11.85 -12.02
C LEU A 65 1.78 11.88 -12.67
N THR A 66 1.86 12.50 -13.85
CA THR A 66 3.12 12.67 -14.58
C THR A 66 3.16 14.03 -15.25
N GLU A 67 4.38 14.52 -15.49
CA GLU A 67 4.64 15.73 -16.26
C GLU A 67 4.58 15.40 -17.76
N ALA A 68 3.81 16.17 -18.52
CA ALA A 68 3.73 16.05 -19.96
C ALA A 68 4.05 17.40 -20.63
N PHE A 69 4.81 17.34 -21.72
CA PHE A 69 5.01 18.48 -22.61
C PHE A 69 3.97 18.44 -23.71
N GLU A 70 3.17 19.49 -23.84
CA GLU A 70 2.31 19.64 -25.01
C GLU A 70 3.15 19.98 -26.25
N LEU A 71 2.65 19.61 -27.44
CA LEU A 71 3.32 19.80 -28.72
C LEU A 71 3.65 21.29 -29.02
N SER A 72 2.98 22.22 -28.34
CA SER A 72 3.28 23.65 -28.42
C SER A 72 4.39 24.01 -27.44
N ARG A 73 5.58 24.37 -27.95
CA ARG A 73 6.73 24.85 -27.14
C ARG A 73 6.45 26.13 -26.34
N LEU A 74 5.27 26.72 -26.48
CA LEU A 74 4.83 27.93 -25.79
C LEU A 74 4.06 27.62 -24.50
N SER A 75 3.47 26.43 -24.39
CA SER A 75 2.87 25.95 -23.15
C SER A 75 3.95 25.25 -22.33
N GLY A 76 4.12 25.68 -21.07
CA GLY A 76 4.99 24.98 -20.12
C GLY A 76 4.52 23.55 -19.84
N PRO A 77 5.24 22.82 -18.97
CA PRO A 77 4.82 21.47 -18.58
C PRO A 77 3.41 21.46 -17.99
N VAL A 78 2.63 20.43 -18.32
CA VAL A 78 1.27 20.24 -17.83
C VAL A 78 1.18 18.93 -17.05
N GLN A 79 0.41 18.93 -15.96
CA GLN A 79 0.13 17.72 -15.19
C GLN A 79 -0.82 16.83 -15.97
N LYS A 80 -0.45 15.56 -16.18
CA LYS A 80 -1.29 14.56 -16.82
C LYS A 80 -1.66 13.45 -15.84
N ASN A 81 -2.94 13.12 -15.83
CA ASN A 81 -3.51 11.98 -15.12
C ASN A 81 -3.50 10.73 -16.02
N LEU A 82 -2.98 9.62 -15.52
CA LEU A 82 -3.01 8.32 -16.20
C LEU A 82 -3.65 7.28 -15.28
N ILE A 83 -4.68 6.59 -15.76
CA ILE A 83 -5.29 5.47 -15.05
C ILE A 83 -4.71 4.17 -15.60
N ARG A 84 -4.13 3.36 -14.72
CA ARG A 84 -3.50 2.07 -15.07
C ARG A 84 -4.00 0.97 -14.16
N THR A 85 -4.22 -0.20 -14.71
CA THR A 85 -4.65 -1.38 -13.97
C THR A 85 -3.60 -2.47 -14.14
N ILE A 86 -3.15 -3.03 -13.03
CA ILE A 86 -2.21 -4.15 -12.97
C ILE A 86 -2.83 -5.26 -12.14
N LYS A 87 -2.55 -6.52 -12.45
CA LYS A 87 -3.18 -7.70 -11.85
C LYS A 87 -2.16 -8.74 -11.44
N PHE A 88 -2.60 -9.67 -10.60
CA PHE A 88 -1.83 -10.89 -10.38
C PHE A 88 -1.73 -11.68 -11.69
N GLY A 89 -0.55 -12.24 -11.97
CA GLY A 89 -0.27 -12.95 -13.21
C GLY A 89 0.29 -12.07 -14.35
N ASP A 90 0.20 -10.74 -14.25
CA ASP A 90 0.79 -9.83 -15.23
C ASP A 90 2.30 -10.07 -15.35
N THR A 91 2.83 -9.97 -16.57
CA THR A 91 4.27 -10.15 -16.84
C THR A 91 5.07 -8.92 -16.44
N VAL A 92 6.39 -9.05 -16.39
CA VAL A 92 7.29 -7.89 -16.22
C VAL A 92 7.02 -6.82 -17.28
N GLN A 93 6.81 -7.21 -18.54
CA GLN A 93 6.53 -6.28 -19.63
C GLN A 93 5.24 -5.50 -19.39
N ASP A 94 4.18 -6.17 -18.91
CA ASP A 94 2.90 -5.52 -18.60
C ASP A 94 3.07 -4.47 -17.48
N ILE A 95 3.81 -4.83 -16.43
CA ILE A 95 4.07 -3.91 -15.31
C ILE A 95 4.92 -2.71 -15.74
N VAL A 96 5.98 -2.92 -16.51
CA VAL A 96 6.83 -1.82 -17.00
C VAL A 96 6.08 -0.95 -18.01
N ALA A 97 5.23 -1.53 -18.85
CA ALA A 97 4.39 -0.77 -19.78
C ALA A 97 3.35 0.08 -19.03
N ALA A 98 2.82 -0.41 -17.92
CA ALA A 98 1.84 0.31 -17.11
C ALA A 98 2.47 1.39 -16.23
N LEU A 99 3.57 1.10 -15.55
CA LEU A 99 4.14 1.93 -14.47
C LEU A 99 5.47 2.61 -14.83
N GLY A 100 6.15 2.14 -15.86
CA GLY A 100 7.54 2.49 -16.17
C GLY A 100 8.56 1.63 -15.42
N SER A 101 9.83 2.02 -15.53
CA SER A 101 10.95 1.32 -14.88
C SER A 101 10.89 1.45 -13.36
N PRO A 102 11.24 0.39 -12.60
CA PRO A 102 11.33 0.49 -11.15
C PRO A 102 12.50 1.38 -10.71
N ASN A 103 12.40 1.93 -9.50
CA ASN A 103 13.52 2.68 -8.91
C ASN A 103 14.65 1.74 -8.46
N LYS A 104 14.32 0.51 -8.05
CA LYS A 104 15.29 -0.51 -7.65
C LYS A 104 14.75 -1.91 -7.94
N VAL A 105 15.66 -2.82 -8.28
CA VAL A 105 15.38 -4.26 -8.36
C VAL A 105 16.08 -4.95 -7.18
N PHE A 106 15.36 -5.80 -6.47
CA PHE A 106 15.90 -6.57 -5.35
C PHE A 106 15.58 -8.06 -5.52
N TYR A 107 16.61 -8.89 -5.57
CA TYR A 107 16.47 -10.34 -5.65
C TYR A 107 16.38 -10.89 -4.24
N LYS A 108 15.32 -11.66 -3.95
CA LYS A 108 15.17 -12.31 -2.65
C LYS A 108 16.34 -13.28 -2.47
N GLU A 109 17.06 -13.18 -1.37
CA GLU A 109 18.00 -14.24 -0.99
C GLU A 109 17.22 -15.55 -0.72
N GLU A 110 17.89 -16.71 -0.87
CA GLU A 110 17.26 -18.01 -0.72
C GLU A 110 16.35 -18.07 0.53
N ASP A 111 15.12 -18.52 0.31
CA ASP A 111 14.10 -18.52 1.35
C ASP A 111 14.51 -19.45 2.50
N LYS A 112 14.92 -18.87 3.63
CA LYS A 112 15.34 -19.60 4.84
C LYS A 112 14.24 -20.52 5.39
N MET A 113 12.99 -20.41 4.93
CA MET A 113 11.91 -21.34 5.26
C MET A 113 11.84 -22.57 4.34
N LYS A 114 12.45 -22.53 3.13
CA LYS A 114 12.47 -23.68 2.20
C LYS A 114 13.20 -24.89 2.77
N ILE A 115 14.15 -24.70 3.69
CA ILE A 115 14.89 -25.78 4.35
C ILE A 115 13.99 -26.62 5.27
N HIS A 116 12.86 -26.06 5.73
CA HIS A 116 11.90 -26.73 6.59
C HIS A 116 10.71 -27.32 5.82
N ALA A 117 10.64 -27.13 4.50
CA ALA A 117 9.61 -27.74 3.67
C ALA A 117 9.88 -29.24 3.51
N GLN A 118 8.81 -30.07 3.57
CA GLN A 118 8.86 -31.54 3.55
C GLN A 118 9.40 -32.16 2.23
N ASN A 119 10.01 -31.36 1.34
CA ASN A 119 10.66 -31.76 0.09
C ASN A 119 11.80 -30.79 -0.29
N SER A 120 12.63 -30.42 0.69
CA SER A 120 13.75 -29.45 0.51
C SER A 120 14.65 -29.79 -0.67
N HIS A 121 15.01 -31.07 -0.87
CA HIS A 121 15.87 -31.52 -1.98
C HIS A 121 15.30 -31.26 -3.38
N LYS A 122 13.97 -31.24 -3.57
CA LYS A 122 13.35 -30.87 -4.86
C LYS A 122 13.20 -29.36 -5.05
N LEU A 123 13.17 -28.58 -3.96
CA LEU A 123 13.03 -27.12 -3.97
C LEU A 123 14.37 -26.39 -4.10
N LEU A 124 15.48 -27.06 -3.77
CA LEU A 124 16.87 -26.58 -3.95
C LEU A 124 17.33 -26.57 -5.43
N THR A 125 16.53 -27.10 -6.36
CA THR A 125 16.85 -27.10 -7.80
C THR A 125 16.48 -25.80 -8.51
N SER A 126 15.68 -24.94 -7.87
CA SER A 126 15.30 -23.63 -8.40
C SER A 126 16.47 -22.67 -8.21
N ARG A 127 17.30 -22.53 -9.25
CA ARG A 127 18.44 -21.60 -9.31
C ARG A 127 18.04 -20.12 -9.36
N SER A 128 16.75 -19.81 -9.53
CA SER A 128 16.22 -18.46 -9.64
C SER A 128 15.44 -18.11 -8.38
N SER A 129 15.65 -16.89 -7.89
CA SER A 129 14.93 -16.36 -6.74
C SER A 129 13.93 -15.30 -7.16
N ASP A 130 12.77 -15.29 -6.49
CA ASP A 130 11.74 -14.27 -6.70
C ASP A 130 12.38 -12.89 -6.52
N TYR A 131 11.95 -11.91 -7.30
CA TYR A 131 12.57 -10.57 -7.29
C TYR A 131 11.51 -9.48 -7.24
N PHE A 132 11.87 -8.38 -6.60
CA PHE A 132 11.03 -7.21 -6.40
C PHE A 132 11.42 -6.13 -7.38
N TYR A 133 10.41 -5.48 -7.93
CA TYR A 133 10.50 -4.14 -8.49
C TYR A 133 9.98 -3.15 -7.43
N ASN A 134 10.86 -2.29 -6.94
CA ASN A 134 10.53 -1.28 -5.94
C ASN A 134 10.20 0.04 -6.66
N TYR A 135 8.99 0.53 -6.45
CA TYR A 135 8.51 1.82 -6.94
C TYR A 135 8.41 2.79 -5.76
N PHE A 136 9.55 3.34 -5.33
CA PHE A 136 9.64 4.25 -4.17
C PHE A 136 8.70 5.44 -4.30
N ASN A 137 8.61 6.02 -5.50
CA ASN A 137 7.76 7.18 -5.77
C ASN A 137 6.26 6.87 -5.74
N LEU A 138 5.88 5.61 -5.96
CA LEU A 138 4.50 5.13 -5.88
C LEU A 138 4.17 4.53 -4.50
N GLY A 139 5.17 4.37 -3.64
CA GLY A 139 5.00 3.76 -2.33
C GLY A 139 4.69 2.26 -2.36
N MET A 140 5.08 1.55 -3.42
CA MET A 140 4.73 0.13 -3.56
C MET A 140 5.85 -0.73 -4.14
N ASP A 141 5.77 -2.02 -3.88
CA ASP A 141 6.61 -3.05 -4.48
C ASP A 141 5.77 -4.08 -5.24
N VAL A 142 6.35 -4.61 -6.31
CA VAL A 142 5.79 -5.73 -7.08
C VAL A 142 6.75 -6.91 -6.99
N LEU A 143 6.29 -8.04 -6.48
CA LEU A 143 7.07 -9.28 -6.43
C LEU A 143 6.72 -10.15 -7.64
N PHE A 144 7.74 -10.55 -8.38
CA PHE A 144 7.64 -11.50 -9.48
C PHE A 144 8.10 -12.89 -9.07
N ASP A 145 7.40 -13.91 -9.57
CA ASP A 145 7.86 -15.28 -9.47
C ASP A 145 9.09 -15.51 -10.35
N ALA A 146 10.09 -16.21 -9.81
CA ALA A 146 11.35 -16.45 -10.48
C ALA A 146 11.27 -17.36 -11.71
N ASN A 147 10.18 -18.14 -11.85
CA ASN A 147 10.03 -19.09 -12.95
C ASN A 147 9.14 -18.52 -14.05
N SER A 148 7.98 -17.98 -13.67
CA SER A 148 7.03 -17.44 -14.66
C SER A 148 7.28 -15.98 -15.01
N HIS A 149 8.08 -15.25 -14.23
CA HIS A 149 8.24 -13.80 -14.35
C HIS A 149 6.90 -13.04 -14.30
N CYS A 150 5.92 -13.60 -13.59
CA CYS A 150 4.60 -13.02 -13.40
C CYS A 150 4.43 -12.48 -11.98
N VAL A 151 3.57 -11.46 -11.83
CA VAL A 151 3.26 -10.86 -10.53
C VAL A 151 2.62 -11.86 -9.59
N LYS A 152 3.17 -11.93 -8.37
CA LYS A 152 2.76 -12.85 -7.31
C LYS A 152 2.29 -12.12 -6.05
N LYS A 153 2.88 -10.96 -5.74
CA LYS A 153 2.54 -10.14 -4.56
C LYS A 153 2.68 -8.66 -4.85
N PHE A 154 1.89 -7.87 -4.15
CA PHE A 154 2.06 -6.42 -4.04
C PHE A 154 2.31 -6.03 -2.58
N VAL A 155 3.18 -5.06 -2.34
CA VAL A 155 3.40 -4.47 -1.01
C VAL A 155 3.12 -2.98 -1.10
N LEU A 156 2.24 -2.47 -0.25
CA LEU A 156 1.83 -1.06 -0.21
C LEU A 156 2.37 -0.44 1.08
N HIS A 157 3.18 0.61 0.99
CA HIS A 157 3.83 1.25 2.13
C HIS A 157 3.12 2.54 2.53
N THR A 158 2.89 2.75 3.83
CA THR A 158 2.19 3.96 4.34
C THR A 158 3.13 5.09 4.74
N ASN A 159 4.44 4.82 4.83
CA ASN A 159 5.49 5.78 5.18
C ASN A 159 5.20 6.52 6.50
N TYR A 160 4.98 5.79 7.60
CA TYR A 160 4.87 6.36 8.94
C TYR A 160 6.24 6.51 9.63
N PRO A 161 6.48 7.64 10.33
CA PRO A 161 7.65 7.79 11.19
C PRO A 161 7.71 6.68 12.24
N GLY A 162 8.92 6.23 12.57
CA GLY A 162 9.12 5.12 13.50
C GLY A 162 9.00 3.73 12.87
N HIS A 163 8.87 3.64 11.54
CA HIS A 163 9.04 2.39 10.80
C HIS A 163 10.44 2.33 10.19
N TYR A 164 10.98 1.12 10.04
CA TYR A 164 12.30 0.90 9.47
C TYR A 164 12.46 1.47 8.05
N ASN A 165 11.40 1.42 7.22
CA ASN A 165 11.41 1.95 5.85
C ASN A 165 10.96 3.41 5.76
N PHE A 166 10.83 4.12 6.88
CA PHE A 166 10.44 5.52 6.86
C PHE A 166 11.38 6.34 5.97
N ASN A 167 10.82 7.23 5.15
CA ASN A 167 11.53 8.08 4.19
C ASN A 167 12.20 7.33 3.02
N MET A 168 12.02 6.01 2.90
CA MET A 168 12.46 5.24 1.73
C MET A 168 11.40 5.22 0.62
N TYR A 169 10.13 5.28 1.01
CA TYR A 169 8.98 5.23 0.11
C TYR A 169 8.12 6.47 0.28
N HIS A 170 7.49 6.93 -0.79
CA HIS A 170 6.32 7.78 -0.67
C HIS A 170 5.16 6.99 -0.03
N ARG A 171 4.20 7.69 0.55
CA ARG A 171 2.99 7.05 1.07
C ARG A 171 2.14 6.57 -0.10
N CYS A 172 1.88 5.28 -0.16
CA CYS A 172 0.90 4.72 -1.07
C CYS A 172 -0.52 5.10 -0.61
N GLN A 173 -1.20 5.94 -1.38
CA GLN A 173 -2.56 6.41 -1.10
C GLN A 173 -3.60 5.35 -1.49
N PHE A 174 -3.53 4.19 -0.83
CA PHE A 174 -4.39 3.06 -1.15
C PHE A 174 -5.78 3.15 -0.50
N THR A 175 -6.74 2.47 -1.12
CA THR A 175 -8.08 2.21 -0.62
C THR A 175 -8.41 0.73 -0.80
N ILE A 176 -8.82 0.06 0.27
CA ILE A 176 -9.23 -1.35 0.27
C ILE A 176 -10.64 -1.45 0.84
N SER A 177 -11.58 -1.93 0.04
CA SER A 177 -12.94 -2.20 0.48
C SER A 177 -13.05 -3.63 1.02
N LEU A 178 -13.19 -3.78 2.34
CA LEU A 178 -13.29 -5.08 3.00
C LEU A 178 -14.74 -5.36 3.40
N ARG A 179 -15.25 -6.54 3.04
CA ARG A 179 -16.51 -7.03 3.57
C ARG A 179 -16.27 -7.56 4.99
N MET A 180 -16.85 -6.90 5.98
CA MET A 180 -16.65 -7.32 7.36
C MET A 180 -17.46 -8.60 7.66
N PRO A 181 -16.96 -9.49 8.52
CA PRO A 181 -17.77 -10.56 9.08
C PRO A 181 -18.98 -9.96 9.82
N ARG A 182 -20.16 -10.55 9.63
CA ARG A 182 -21.39 -10.13 10.36
C ARG A 182 -21.28 -10.50 11.84
N THR A 183 -21.74 -9.61 12.71
CA THR A 183 -21.82 -9.88 14.15
C THR A 183 -22.89 -10.94 14.44
N PRO A 184 -22.84 -11.63 15.58
CA PRO A 184 -23.84 -12.63 15.96
C PRO A 184 -25.28 -12.08 15.95
N GLU A 185 -25.50 -10.82 16.35
CA GLU A 185 -26.82 -10.20 16.37
C GLU A 185 -27.42 -10.02 14.97
N GLN A 186 -26.57 -9.78 13.96
CA GLN A 186 -26.96 -9.58 12.56
C GLN A 186 -27.25 -10.89 11.81
N ARG A 187 -26.94 -12.06 12.40
CA ARG A 187 -27.22 -13.36 11.77
C ARG A 187 -28.66 -13.83 11.97
N GLY A 188 -29.36 -13.31 12.98
CA GLY A 188 -30.73 -13.72 13.32
C GLY A 188 -31.84 -13.07 12.50
N THR A 189 -31.53 -12.02 11.73
CA THR A 189 -32.52 -11.18 11.03
C THR A 189 -32.31 -11.22 9.52
N MET A 190 -32.72 -12.29 8.84
CA MET A 190 -32.92 -12.22 7.38
C MET A 190 -34.18 -12.95 6.91
N LEU A 191 -35.12 -12.16 6.37
CA LEU A 191 -36.12 -12.59 5.40
C LEU A 191 -36.10 -11.73 4.10
N VAL A 192 -35.12 -10.84 3.87
CA VAL A 192 -35.06 -10.07 2.60
C VAL A 192 -33.67 -9.53 2.29
N ASP A 193 -33.30 -9.55 1.01
CA ASP A 193 -32.06 -9.00 0.42
C ASP A 193 -31.91 -7.49 0.67
N VAL A 194 -31.31 -7.10 1.80
CA VAL A 194 -30.90 -5.72 2.07
C VAL A 194 -29.53 -5.46 1.44
N PRO A 195 -29.29 -4.29 0.81
CA PRO A 195 -27.96 -3.90 0.33
C PRO A 195 -26.90 -4.04 1.44
N ASP A 196 -25.79 -4.66 1.10
CA ASP A 196 -24.78 -5.13 2.06
C ASP A 196 -23.96 -3.95 2.62
N HIS A 197 -24.51 -3.23 3.59
CA HIS A 197 -23.89 -2.09 4.27
C HIS A 197 -22.67 -2.45 5.16
N ASN A 198 -22.17 -3.69 5.11
CA ASN A 198 -21.10 -4.17 5.99
C ASN A 198 -19.69 -4.04 5.37
N THR A 199 -19.49 -3.04 4.50
CA THR A 199 -18.19 -2.79 3.86
C THR A 199 -17.41 -1.74 4.65
N GLN A 200 -16.19 -2.07 5.07
CA GLN A 200 -15.24 -1.15 5.70
C GLN A 200 -14.18 -0.76 4.69
N VAL A 201 -13.98 0.55 4.52
CA VAL A 201 -12.86 1.06 3.73
C VAL A 201 -11.63 1.20 4.63
N VAL A 202 -10.52 0.61 4.21
CA VAL A 202 -9.20 0.72 4.83
C VAL A 202 -8.31 1.57 3.93
N THR A 203 -7.67 2.58 4.50
CA THR A 203 -6.75 3.48 3.81
C THR A 203 -5.38 3.49 4.48
N ALA A 204 -4.42 4.20 3.88
CA ALA A 204 -3.11 4.44 4.49
C ALA A 204 -3.19 5.15 5.86
N PHE A 205 -4.32 5.75 6.22
CA PHE A 205 -4.54 6.47 7.48
C PHE A 205 -5.36 5.68 8.51
N THR A 206 -5.91 4.53 8.13
CA THR A 206 -6.66 3.68 9.05
C THR A 206 -5.72 3.13 10.12
N LYS A 207 -6.11 3.28 11.39
CA LYS A 207 -5.42 2.63 12.50
C LYS A 207 -5.91 1.20 12.67
N TRP A 208 -5.01 0.32 13.12
CA TRP A 208 -5.26 -1.10 13.24
C TRP A 208 -6.32 -1.44 14.28
N ASP A 209 -6.32 -0.76 15.42
CA ASP A 209 -7.30 -0.93 16.51
C ASP A 209 -8.75 -0.76 16.05
N VAL A 210 -9.01 0.14 15.10
CA VAL A 210 -10.36 0.37 14.52
C VAL A 210 -10.90 -0.85 13.78
N ILE A 211 -10.03 -1.66 13.19
CA ILE A 211 -10.43 -2.79 12.31
C ILE A 211 -10.09 -4.16 12.91
N GLN A 212 -9.20 -4.23 13.90
CA GLN A 212 -8.68 -5.47 14.47
C GLN A 212 -9.80 -6.38 14.98
N GLU A 213 -10.71 -5.85 15.81
CA GLU A 213 -11.76 -6.64 16.48
C GLU A 213 -12.70 -7.34 15.50
N ARG A 214 -12.94 -6.72 14.34
CA ARG A 214 -13.86 -7.25 13.33
C ARG A 214 -13.17 -8.16 12.32
N LEU A 215 -11.88 -7.99 12.06
CA LEU A 215 -11.15 -8.76 11.05
C LEU A 215 -10.52 -10.03 11.61
N VAL A 216 -9.90 -9.94 12.78
CA VAL A 216 -9.05 -11.00 13.34
C VAL A 216 -9.64 -11.48 14.66
N LYS A 217 -9.79 -12.79 14.81
CA LYS A 217 -10.28 -13.36 16.07
C LYS A 217 -9.27 -13.07 17.18
N PRO A 218 -9.69 -12.75 18.41
CA PRO A 218 -8.77 -12.51 19.53
C PRO A 218 -7.78 -13.67 19.81
N THR A 219 -8.11 -14.88 19.37
CA THR A 219 -7.27 -16.07 19.51
C THR A 219 -6.13 -16.16 18.49
N GLU A 220 -6.20 -15.42 17.38
CA GLU A 220 -5.22 -15.48 16.31
C GLU A 220 -4.04 -14.55 16.63
N ARG A 221 -2.87 -15.16 16.89
CA ARG A 221 -1.66 -14.42 17.25
C ARG A 221 -0.93 -13.92 16.00
N PRO A 222 -0.46 -12.66 15.98
CA PRO A 222 0.31 -12.13 14.86
C PRO A 222 1.68 -12.78 14.76
N VAL A 223 2.24 -12.80 13.56
CA VAL A 223 3.66 -13.10 13.34
C VAL A 223 4.48 -11.87 13.73
N VAL A 224 5.48 -12.05 14.58
CA VAL A 224 6.39 -10.96 14.97
C VAL A 224 7.48 -10.82 13.90
N LEU A 225 7.53 -9.68 13.24
CA LEU A 225 8.57 -9.35 12.27
C LEU A 225 9.66 -8.54 12.95
N ASN A 226 10.85 -9.14 13.08
CA ASN A 226 12.02 -8.48 13.65
C ASN A 226 13.07 -8.24 12.57
N ARG A 227 13.31 -6.96 12.24
CA ARG A 227 14.30 -6.55 11.23
C ARG A 227 15.68 -6.27 11.84
N THR A 228 16.17 -7.16 12.71
CA THR A 228 17.36 -6.88 13.53
C THR A 228 18.70 -7.12 12.84
N SER A 229 18.76 -7.57 11.59
CA SER A 229 20.05 -7.98 11.04
C SER A 229 20.09 -8.06 9.51
N SER A 230 20.61 -7.00 8.90
CA SER A 230 21.64 -7.13 7.86
C SER A 230 22.81 -6.25 8.29
N THR A 231 24.03 -6.71 8.02
CA THR A 231 25.30 -6.10 8.43
C THR A 231 25.25 -4.56 8.31
N ASN A 232 25.34 -3.86 9.46
CA ASN A 232 25.45 -2.39 9.62
C ASN A 232 24.18 -1.53 9.77
N THR A 233 22.95 -2.08 9.84
CA THR A 233 21.75 -1.27 10.14
C THR A 233 20.88 -1.92 11.22
N THR A 234 21.04 -1.50 12.48
CA THR A 234 20.16 -1.90 13.58
C THR A 234 18.84 -1.13 13.51
N ASN A 235 17.71 -1.82 13.37
CA ASN A 235 16.38 -1.20 13.44
C ASN A 235 16.11 -0.63 14.85
N PRO A 236 16.09 0.71 15.04
CA PRO A 236 15.95 1.31 16.37
C PRO A 236 14.50 1.30 16.88
N PHE A 237 13.53 1.03 16.03
CA PHE A 237 12.10 1.16 16.36
C PHE A 237 11.47 -0.12 16.90
N GLY A 238 12.23 -1.22 16.91
CA GLY A 238 11.77 -2.54 17.36
C GLY A 238 10.93 -3.28 16.31
N SER A 239 10.34 -4.39 16.73
CA SER A 239 9.57 -5.30 15.88
C SER A 239 8.20 -4.74 15.50
N THR A 240 7.69 -5.20 14.36
CA THR A 240 6.30 -5.01 13.91
C THR A 240 5.53 -6.33 14.00
N TYR A 241 4.20 -6.25 13.88
CA TYR A 241 3.29 -7.39 14.01
C TYR A 241 2.52 -7.58 12.71
N CYS A 242 2.60 -8.77 12.12
CA CYS A 242 1.92 -9.11 10.87
C CYS A 242 0.64 -9.89 11.18
N TYR A 243 -0.50 -9.34 10.78
CA TYR A 243 -1.82 -9.95 10.91
C TYR A 243 -2.35 -10.36 9.53
N GLY A 244 -2.73 -11.62 9.38
CA GLY A 244 -3.33 -12.13 8.15
C GLY A 244 -4.85 -11.95 8.15
N TYR A 245 -5.41 -11.55 7.01
CA TYR A 245 -6.85 -11.59 6.77
C TYR A 245 -7.12 -11.91 5.31
N GLN A 246 -7.81 -13.02 5.05
CA GLN A 246 -8.09 -13.52 3.69
C GLN A 246 -6.82 -13.76 2.85
N ASP A 247 -6.49 -12.78 2.00
CA ASP A 247 -5.40 -12.74 1.04
C ASP A 247 -4.54 -11.47 1.22
N ILE A 248 -4.64 -10.88 2.41
CA ILE A 248 -3.98 -9.64 2.84
C ILE A 248 -3.17 -9.92 4.12
N ILE A 249 -2.00 -9.31 4.23
CA ILE A 249 -1.25 -9.20 5.49
C ILE A 249 -1.09 -7.73 5.83
N PHE A 250 -1.51 -7.36 7.04
CA PHE A 250 -1.28 -6.04 7.62
C PHE A 250 -0.05 -6.07 8.52
N GLU A 251 0.99 -5.31 8.17
CA GLU A 251 2.12 -5.06 9.06
C GLU A 251 1.79 -3.87 9.96
N VAL A 252 1.77 -4.08 11.27
CA VAL A 252 1.30 -3.11 12.25
C VAL A 252 2.42 -2.75 13.22
N MET A 253 2.57 -1.45 13.46
CA MET A 253 3.53 -0.89 14.40
C MET A 253 3.00 -0.91 15.83
N ARG A 254 3.88 -0.70 16.81
CA ARG A 254 3.50 -0.63 18.25
C ARG A 254 2.44 0.44 18.54
N ASN A 255 2.49 1.56 17.82
CA ASN A 255 1.55 2.68 17.91
C ASN A 255 0.24 2.47 17.12
N LYS A 256 -0.04 1.23 16.68
CA LYS A 256 -1.26 0.84 15.94
C LYS A 256 -1.41 1.43 14.54
N HIS A 257 -0.40 2.11 14.02
CA HIS A 257 -0.37 2.46 12.60
C HIS A 257 -0.05 1.23 11.76
N ILE A 258 -0.75 1.10 10.63
CA ILE A 258 -0.44 0.10 9.60
C ILE A 258 0.77 0.64 8.83
N ALA A 259 1.89 -0.07 8.89
CA ALA A 259 3.11 0.32 8.19
C ALA A 259 3.12 -0.12 6.73
N SER A 260 2.62 -1.33 6.46
CA SER A 260 2.49 -1.84 5.12
C SER A 260 1.33 -2.82 5.00
N VAL A 261 0.81 -2.95 3.77
CA VAL A 261 -0.20 -3.94 3.41
C VAL A 261 0.36 -4.81 2.30
N THR A 262 0.45 -6.12 2.53
CA THR A 262 0.87 -7.08 1.51
C THR A 262 -0.35 -7.80 0.95
N LEU A 263 -0.51 -7.78 -0.36
CA LEU A 263 -1.57 -8.46 -1.10
C LEU A 263 -0.94 -9.65 -1.85
N TYR A 264 -1.57 -10.82 -1.77
CA TYR A 264 -1.06 -12.02 -2.42
C TYR A 264 -2.20 -12.93 -2.86
N GLN A 265 -2.01 -13.65 -3.96
CA GLN A 265 -2.98 -14.67 -4.36
C GLN A 265 -2.60 -16.03 -3.75
N LYS A 266 -3.59 -16.74 -3.19
CA LYS A 266 -3.40 -18.15 -2.82
C LYS A 266 -3.18 -18.95 -4.09
N ALA A 267 -2.16 -19.82 -4.12
CA ALA A 267 -1.94 -20.72 -5.25
C ALA A 267 -3.22 -21.54 -5.50
N SER A 268 -3.72 -21.53 -6.73
CA SER A 268 -4.80 -22.43 -7.11
C SER A 268 -4.29 -23.86 -6.95
N LYS A 269 -5.03 -24.71 -6.23
CA LYS A 269 -4.75 -26.15 -6.29
C LYS A 269 -4.90 -26.56 -7.75
N PRO A 270 -3.94 -27.29 -8.35
CA PRO A 270 -4.13 -27.80 -9.69
C PRO A 270 -5.40 -28.64 -9.69
N THR A 271 -6.35 -28.27 -10.54
CA THR A 271 -7.53 -29.08 -10.81
C THR A 271 -7.04 -30.42 -11.31
N ALA A 272 -7.31 -31.49 -10.55
CA ALA A 272 -7.07 -32.83 -11.02
C ALA A 272 -7.83 -32.97 -12.34
N LYS A 273 -7.11 -33.17 -13.45
CA LYS A 273 -7.74 -33.56 -14.71
C LYS A 273 -8.60 -34.79 -14.41
N PRO A 274 -9.88 -34.83 -14.78
CA PRO A 274 -10.62 -36.08 -14.71
C PRO A 274 -9.86 -37.10 -15.55
N ALA A 275 -9.48 -38.22 -14.92
CA ALA A 275 -8.97 -39.37 -15.63
C ALA A 275 -10.02 -39.75 -16.68
N GLY A 276 -9.59 -39.86 -17.94
CA GLY A 276 -10.47 -40.14 -19.06
C GLY A 276 -11.33 -41.37 -18.80
N SER A 277 -12.59 -41.26 -19.23
CA SER A 277 -13.45 -42.39 -19.57
C SER A 277 -13.42 -42.57 -21.08
#